data_AF-A0A651FJ41-F1
#
_entry.id   AF-A0A651FJ41-F1
#
_cell.length_a   1.000
_cell.length_b   1.000
_cell.length_c   1.000
_cell.angle_alpha   90.00
_cell.angle_beta   90.00
_cell.angle_gamma   90.00
#
_symmetry.space_group_name_H-M   'P 1'
#
loop_
_entity.id
_entity.type
_entity.pdbx_description
1 polymer ?
#
loop_
_entity_poly.entity_id
_entity_poly.type
_entity_poly.pdbx_seq_one_letter_code
_entity_poly.pdbx_strand_id
1 'polypeptide(L)'
;MEPAVDNMPEIGVIGFGAFGRFLCETLAHHADIGVCDQRDIAEEARAIGVAALDLAEVAARPIVIVAVTVNHFEEVLASVAKLITPGAIVVDVASVKMRPIELMQRHLPAQCDILGTHP
;
A
#
# COMPACT_ATOMS: atom_id res chain seq x y z
N MET A 1 -29.62 1.29 -14.26
CA MET A 1 -28.47 1.37 -13.34
C MET A 1 -28.17 -0.06 -12.96
N GLU A 2 -27.21 -0.68 -13.65
CA GLU A 2 -26.78 -2.04 -13.32
C GLU A 2 -26.21 -2.02 -11.89
N PRO A 3 -26.50 -3.04 -11.06
CA PRO A 3 -25.89 -3.12 -9.74
C PRO A 3 -24.38 -3.24 -9.93
N ALA A 4 -23.61 -2.41 -9.22
CA ALA A 4 -22.17 -2.60 -9.15
C ALA A 4 -21.93 -4.03 -8.66
N VAL A 5 -21.18 -4.80 -9.46
CA VAL A 5 -20.66 -6.11 -9.03
C VAL A 5 -19.94 -5.86 -7.71
N ASP A 6 -20.31 -6.61 -6.67
CA ASP A 6 -19.70 -6.53 -5.33
C ASP A 6 -18.26 -7.04 -5.43
N ASN A 7 -17.39 -6.22 -6.01
CA ASN A 7 -15.99 -6.53 -6.25
C ASN A 7 -15.23 -6.15 -4.99
N MET A 8 -14.54 -7.11 -4.38
CA MET A 8 -13.68 -6.84 -3.24
C MET A 8 -12.70 -5.71 -3.59
N PRO A 9 -12.53 -4.69 -2.72
CA PRO A 9 -11.54 -3.66 -2.92
C PRO A 9 -10.15 -4.26 -3.12
N GLU A 10 -9.38 -3.70 -4.06
CA GLU A 10 -8.01 -4.14 -4.33
C GLU A 10 -7.03 -3.23 -3.58
N ILE A 11 -6.21 -3.81 -2.70
CA ILE A 11 -5.28 -3.07 -1.86
C ILE A 11 -3.86 -3.58 -2.07
N GLY A 12 -2.97 -2.67 -2.44
CA GLY A 12 -1.53 -2.87 -2.42
C GLY A 12 -0.94 -2.51 -1.06
N VAL A 13 -0.10 -3.37 -0.48
CA VAL A 13 0.65 -3.07 0.75
C VAL A 13 2.15 -3.09 0.44
N ILE A 14 2.84 -2.00 0.74
CA ILE A 14 4.30 -1.89 0.61
C ILE A 14 4.93 -1.98 1.99
N GLY A 15 5.68 -3.05 2.24
CA GLY A 15 6.28 -3.37 3.54
C GLY A 15 5.50 -4.47 4.26
N PHE A 16 6.19 -5.57 4.56
CA PHE A 16 5.66 -6.75 5.22
C PHE A 16 6.37 -7.02 6.56
N GLY A 17 6.67 -5.93 7.28
CA GLY A 17 7.08 -5.99 8.68
C GLY A 17 5.92 -6.38 9.61
N ALA A 18 6.11 -6.28 10.93
CA ALA A 18 5.09 -6.65 11.90
C ALA A 18 3.72 -5.98 11.64
N PHE A 19 3.72 -4.68 11.37
CA PHE A 19 2.48 -3.94 11.09
C PHE A 19 1.89 -4.25 9.71
N GLY A 20 2.71 -4.32 8.67
CA GLY A 20 2.26 -4.67 7.31
C GLY A 20 1.63 -6.07 7.26
N ARG A 21 2.24 -7.04 7.95
CA ARG A 21 1.67 -8.39 8.11
C ARG A 21 0.34 -8.35 8.85
N PHE A 22 0.26 -7.63 9.97
CA PHE A 22 -0.99 -7.46 10.72
C PHE A 22 -2.11 -6.86 9.85
N LEU A 23 -1.79 -5.83 9.05
CA LEU A 23 -2.73 -5.24 8.09
C LEU A 23 -3.21 -6.27 7.06
N CYS A 24 -2.29 -7.02 6.46
CA CYS A 24 -2.62 -8.04 5.47
C CYS A 24 -3.55 -9.12 6.07
N GLU A 25 -3.21 -9.67 7.23
CA GLU A 25 -4.02 -10.66 7.93
C GLU A 25 -5.42 -10.12 8.28
N THR A 26 -5.50 -8.87 8.74
CA THR A 26 -6.76 -8.25 9.15
C THR A 26 -7.67 -7.93 7.96
N LEU A 27 -7.10 -7.49 6.84
CA LEU A 27 -7.85 -7.04 5.67
C LEU A 27 -8.12 -8.14 4.64
N ALA A 28 -7.45 -9.30 4.72
CA ALA A 28 -7.59 -10.40 3.76
C ALA A 28 -9.04 -10.91 3.60
N HIS A 29 -9.90 -10.73 4.61
CA HIS A 29 -11.32 -11.11 4.53
C HIS A 29 -12.22 -10.04 3.91
N HIS A 30 -11.69 -8.84 3.66
CA HIS A 30 -12.45 -7.66 3.24
C HIS A 30 -11.97 -7.08 1.90
N ALA A 31 -10.77 -7.45 1.44
CA ALA A 31 -10.13 -6.90 0.24
C ALA A 31 -9.20 -7.93 -0.42
N ASP A 32 -8.97 -7.78 -1.73
CA ASP A 32 -7.92 -8.49 -2.45
C ASP A 32 -6.58 -7.82 -2.15
N ILE A 33 -5.71 -8.51 -1.39
CA ILE A 33 -4.45 -7.97 -0.90
C ILE A 33 -3.28 -8.48 -1.75
N GLY A 34 -2.59 -7.52 -2.36
CA GLY A 34 -1.25 -7.73 -2.92
C GLY A 34 -0.20 -7.06 -2.03
N VAL A 35 0.87 -7.76 -1.70
CA VAL A 35 1.92 -7.24 -0.82
C VAL A 35 3.32 -7.44 -1.39
N CYS A 36 4.19 -6.45 -1.18
CA CYS A 36 5.61 -6.54 -1.51
C CYS A 36 6.49 -6.07 -0.34
N ASP A 37 7.70 -6.63 -0.24
CA ASP A 37 8.74 -6.23 0.71
C ASP A 37 10.10 -6.33 0.00
N GLN A 38 11.14 -5.72 0.56
CA GLN A 38 12.52 -5.90 0.05
C GLN A 38 13.03 -7.32 0.29
N ARG A 39 12.48 -8.01 1.32
CA ARG A 39 12.75 -9.41 1.61
C ARG A 39 11.86 -10.31 0.75
N ASP A 40 12.33 -11.53 0.50
CA ASP A 40 11.47 -12.59 -0.04
C ASP A 40 10.46 -13.03 1.03
N ILE A 41 9.18 -12.70 0.80
CA ILE A 41 8.07 -12.94 1.71
C ILE A 41 7.02 -13.89 1.12
N ALA A 42 7.31 -14.53 -0.02
CA ALA A 42 6.32 -15.33 -0.77
C ALA A 42 5.67 -16.42 0.09
N GLU A 43 6.48 -17.15 0.87
CA GLU A 43 5.97 -18.21 1.76
C GLU A 43 5.13 -17.63 2.91
N GLU A 44 5.59 -16.55 3.55
CA GLU A 44 4.90 -15.93 4.67
C GLU A 44 3.57 -15.30 4.26
N ALA A 45 3.53 -14.63 3.10
CA ALA A 45 2.31 -14.07 2.51
C ALA A 45 1.31 -15.18 2.15
N ARG A 46 1.79 -16.26 1.52
CA ARG A 46 0.94 -17.41 1.19
C ARG A 46 0.34 -18.07 2.43
N ALA A 47 1.11 -18.16 3.51
CA ALA A 47 0.64 -18.75 4.78
C ALA A 47 -0.55 -17.99 5.39
N ILE A 48 -0.70 -16.70 5.09
CA ILE A 48 -1.82 -15.86 5.55
C ILE A 48 -2.87 -15.61 4.47
N GLY A 49 -2.76 -16.28 3.31
CA GLY A 49 -3.74 -16.19 2.23
C GLY A 49 -3.67 -14.92 1.39
N VAL A 50 -2.55 -14.19 1.37
CA VAL A 50 -2.36 -13.00 0.52
C VAL A 50 -1.30 -13.24 -0.55
N ALA A 51 -1.36 -12.47 -1.64
CA ALA A 51 -0.43 -12.60 -2.76
C ALA A 51 0.83 -11.75 -2.53
N ALA A 52 2.01 -12.37 -2.63
CA ALA A 52 3.27 -11.66 -2.78
C ALA A 52 3.42 -11.23 -4.25
N LEU A 53 3.45 -9.92 -4.51
CA LEU A 53 3.50 -9.33 -5.84
C LEU A 53 4.77 -8.47 -5.99
N ASP A 54 5.08 -8.07 -7.23
CA ASP A 54 6.14 -7.10 -7.44
C ASP A 54 5.70 -5.66 -7.07
N LEU A 55 6.67 -4.76 -6.93
CA LEU A 55 6.41 -3.37 -6.52
C LEU A 55 5.47 -2.63 -7.50
N ALA A 56 5.55 -2.93 -8.80
CA ALA A 56 4.75 -2.26 -9.81
C ALA A 56 3.30 -2.73 -9.77
N GLU A 57 3.07 -4.03 -9.60
CA GLU A 57 1.76 -4.62 -9.40
C GLU A 57 1.09 -4.09 -8.13
N VAL A 58 1.83 -3.97 -7.02
CA VAL A 58 1.32 -3.40 -5.77
C VAL A 58 0.98 -1.91 -5.93
N ALA A 59 1.88 -1.13 -6.54
CA ALA A 59 1.71 0.32 -6.70
C ALA A 59 0.61 0.71 -7.70
N ALA A 60 0.26 -0.18 -8.63
CA ALA A 60 -0.82 0.05 -9.59
C ALA A 60 -2.23 -0.16 -9.01
N ARG A 61 -2.34 -0.71 -7.79
CA ARG A 61 -3.63 -0.96 -7.10
C ARG A 61 -4.34 0.37 -6.78
N PRO A 62 -5.69 0.39 -6.74
CA PRO A 62 -6.45 1.62 -6.49
C PRO A 62 -6.26 2.16 -5.07
N ILE A 63 -5.88 1.32 -4.10
CA ILE A 63 -5.49 1.73 -2.76
C ILE A 63 -4.09 1.17 -2.49
N VAL A 64 -3.15 2.03 -2.08
CA VAL A 64 -1.77 1.64 -1.77
C VAL A 64 -1.42 2.08 -0.36
N ILE A 65 -1.15 1.13 0.54
CA ILE A 65 -0.75 1.40 1.92
C ILE A 65 0.76 1.27 2.04
N VAL A 66 1.43 2.35 2.45
CA VAL A 66 2.87 2.39 2.67
C VAL A 66 3.17 2.06 4.13
N ALA A 67 3.45 0.79 4.42
CA ALA A 67 3.69 0.24 5.75
C ALA A 67 5.18 0.01 6.04
N VAL A 68 6.06 0.91 5.60
CA VAL A 68 7.49 0.90 5.89
C VAL A 68 7.86 1.90 6.99
N THR A 69 9.08 1.77 7.54
CA THR A 69 9.58 2.77 8.50
C THR A 69 9.84 4.11 7.82
N VAL A 70 9.73 5.21 8.58
CA VAL A 70 9.92 6.59 8.07
C VAL A 70 11.27 6.79 7.36
N ASN A 71 12.29 6.02 7.73
CA ASN A 71 13.63 6.09 7.11
C ASN A 71 13.65 5.61 5.65
N HIS A 72 12.77 4.68 5.28
CA HIS A 72 12.67 4.14 3.91
C HIS A 72 11.50 4.75 3.13
N PHE A 73 10.68 5.57 3.78
CA PHE A 73 9.45 6.09 3.22
C PHE A 73 9.67 6.95 1.97
N GLU A 74 10.65 7.86 2.02
CA GLU A 74 10.98 8.72 0.86
C GLU A 74 11.46 7.91 -0.35
N GLU A 75 12.31 6.91 -0.12
CA GLU A 75 12.81 6.02 -1.18
C GLU A 75 11.67 5.24 -1.83
N VAL A 76 10.75 4.70 -1.02
CA VAL A 76 9.57 4.00 -1.51
C VAL A 76 8.71 4.93 -2.37
N LEU A 77 8.37 6.12 -1.88
CA LEU A 77 7.55 7.07 -2.63
C LEU A 77 8.20 7.45 -3.98
N ALA A 78 9.52 7.69 -3.99
CA ALA A 78 10.24 7.98 -5.22
C ALA A 78 10.19 6.82 -6.23
N SER A 79 10.26 5.57 -5.75
CA SER A 79 10.20 4.38 -6.60
C SER A 79 8.80 4.13 -7.19
N VAL A 80 7.74 4.44 -6.44
CA VAL A 80 6.36 4.15 -6.86
C VAL A 80 5.67 5.31 -7.58
N ALA A 81 6.20 6.54 -7.50
CA ALA A 81 5.53 7.74 -8.00
C ALA A 81 5.02 7.63 -9.45
N LYS A 82 5.75 6.94 -10.34
CA LYS A 82 5.36 6.74 -11.75
C LYS A 82 4.47 5.53 -12.00
N LEU A 83 4.31 4.69 -10.99
CA LEU A 83 3.54 3.45 -11.03
C LEU A 83 2.12 3.64 -10.48
N ILE A 84 1.90 4.72 -9.71
CA ILE A 84 0.60 5.06 -9.14
C ILE A 84 -0.44 5.33 -10.24
N THR A 85 -1.51 4.54 -10.23
CA THR A 85 -2.67 4.69 -11.11
C THR A 85 -3.39 6.01 -10.84
N PRO A 86 -3.82 6.77 -11.87
CA PRO A 86 -4.66 7.95 -11.69
C PRO A 86 -5.92 7.65 -10.86
N GLY A 87 -6.20 8.48 -9.87
CA GLY A 87 -7.33 8.31 -8.95
C GLY A 87 -7.08 7.32 -7.81
N ALA A 88 -5.87 6.73 -7.70
CA ALA A 88 -5.54 5.89 -6.56
C ALA A 88 -5.45 6.70 -5.25
N ILE A 89 -5.65 6.03 -4.11
CA ILE A 89 -5.44 6.58 -2.78
C ILE A 89 -4.17 5.97 -2.20
N VAL A 90 -3.18 6.81 -1.89
CA VAL A 90 -1.96 6.38 -1.20
C VAL A 90 -2.09 6.71 0.29
N VAL A 91 -1.87 5.72 1.14
CA VAL A 91 -2.13 5.79 2.59
C VAL A 91 -0.83 5.67 3.37
N ASP A 92 -0.56 6.62 4.25
CA ASP A 92 0.47 6.54 5.28
C ASP A 92 -0.12 5.98 6.58
N VAL A 93 0.64 5.11 7.24
CA VAL A 93 0.31 4.50 8.55
C VAL A 93 1.42 4.70 9.59
N ALA A 94 2.46 5.49 9.29
CA ALA A 94 3.55 5.74 10.22
C ALA A 94 3.05 6.40 11.51
N SER A 95 3.75 6.28 12.64
CA SER A 95 3.27 6.88 13.90
C SER A 95 3.40 8.42 13.98
N VAL A 96 4.09 9.03 13.02
CA VAL A 96 4.28 10.49 12.91
C VAL A 96 3.67 10.98 11.60
N LYS A 97 3.07 12.17 11.55
CA LYS A 97 2.28 12.61 10.37
C LYS A 97 2.92 13.70 9.51
N MET A 98 3.57 14.69 10.13
CA MET A 98 4.09 15.85 9.39
C MET A 98 5.05 15.43 8.28
N ARG A 99 6.07 14.64 8.63
CA ARG A 99 7.10 14.21 7.67
C ARG A 99 6.56 13.28 6.57
N PRO A 100 5.78 12.21 6.85
CA PRO A 100 5.23 11.38 5.78
C PRO A 100 4.31 12.15 4.83
N ILE A 101 3.43 13.00 5.34
CA ILE A 101 2.53 13.80 4.49
C ILE A 101 3.32 14.76 3.61
N GLU A 102 4.31 15.47 4.15
CA GLU A 102 5.19 16.35 3.38
C GLU A 102 5.92 15.58 2.26
N LEU A 103 6.41 14.36 2.55
CA LEU A 103 7.06 13.52 1.56
C LEU A 103 6.09 13.03 0.48
N MET A 104 4.88 12.62 0.85
CA MET A 104 3.84 12.22 -0.09
C MET A 104 3.50 13.36 -1.05
N GLN A 105 3.27 14.57 -0.53
CA GLN A 105 3.00 15.76 -1.35
C GLN A 105 4.15 16.10 -2.30
N ARG A 106 5.39 15.85 -1.88
CA ARG A 106 6.58 16.16 -2.69
C ARG A 106 6.82 15.17 -3.82
N HIS A 107 6.54 13.88 -3.59
CA HIS A 107 6.96 12.80 -4.48
C HIS A 107 5.81 12.18 -5.28
N LEU A 108 4.60 12.15 -4.74
CA LEU A 108 3.47 11.53 -5.42
C LEU A 108 2.85 12.47 -6.47
N PRO A 109 2.31 11.93 -7.58
CA PRO A 109 1.73 12.75 -8.62
C PRO A 109 0.41 13.38 -8.14
N ALA A 110 0.09 14.58 -8.64
CA ALA A 110 -1.14 15.31 -8.27
C ALA A 110 -2.45 14.58 -8.68
N GLN A 111 -2.35 13.51 -9.45
CA GLN A 111 -3.48 12.71 -9.93
C GLN A 111 -3.91 11.60 -8.96
N CYS A 112 -3.23 11.43 -7.82
CA CYS A 112 -3.65 10.53 -6.75
C CYS A 112 -4.01 11.32 -5.49
N ASP A 113 -4.87 10.74 -4.66
CA ASP A 113 -5.18 11.26 -3.34
C ASP A 113 -4.19 10.71 -2.30
N ILE A 114 -3.93 11.50 -1.26
CA ILE A 114 -3.07 11.12 -0.14
C ILE A 114 -3.88 11.09 1.15
N LEU A 115 -3.68 10.06 1.95
CA LEU A 115 -4.36 9.88 3.23
C LEU A 115 -3.35 9.55 4.34
N GLY A 116 -3.11 10.50 5.24
CA GLY A 116 -2.30 10.26 6.44
C GLY A 116 -3.15 9.68 7.57
N THR A 117 -2.83 8.47 8.03
CA THR A 117 -3.55 7.78 9.12
C THR A 117 -2.62 7.47 10.30
N HIS A 118 -3.17 7.25 11.50
CA HIS A 118 -2.41 6.70 12.62
C HIS A 118 -3.24 5.61 13.31
N PRO A 119 -3.02 4.35 12.95
CA PRO A 119 -3.58 3.22 13.68
C PRO A 119 -3.03 3.11 15.10
#